data_AF-A0A6L9IYM3-F1
#
_entry.id   AF-A0A6L9IYM3-F1
#
_cell.length_a   1.000
_cell.length_b   1.000
_cell.length_c   1.000
_cell.angle_alpha   90.00
_cell.angle_beta   90.00
_cell.angle_gamma   90.00
#
_symmetry.space_group_name_H-M   'P 1'
#
loop_
_entity.id
_entity.type
_entity.pdbx_description
1 polymer ?
#
loop_
_entity_poly.entity_id
_entity_poly.type
_entity_poly.pdbx_seq_one_letter_code
_entity_poly.pdbx_strand_id
1 'polypeptide(L)'
;MHSTQRQRGLIVFALASVLLLGMLNHAAPPATAQPELPRLPDSALVYGPTASAFDVAGFVAAQPGLLRFYTEPTTISRQEPPRTGAQIVTQVALDFSVNPRLLLALVEYRGGWLSNPAPEGDALDYPLGFVLPGENTLDTHLRHAADLLNSGYYGRKYRGQDAMQVAGESVPLDEAINPGTVGVWTLLAWGATPETWSQDTRPDGFMQTYTHLFGVPFSAALEPLVPPGLVQPRLLLPFGPVEEWIYTGGPHSGFATGAAWAAIDFAPPIPPVDSPPSGCYISPFWATAAGPGLVVRSGDGFVILDLDTPTAPADADEHTGWVLVYQHIDDWERIPAGTHVVAGDRLGHPSCAGGFSTGTHLHLARRYNGEWIPAQCHACLPGVTVPLFVLGEWTVCSFPDQPYQGCMTRPGPDGYRQAEQTRDYPLNRIRWTE
;
A
#
# COMPACT_ATOMS: atom_id res chain seq x y z
N MET A 1 0.20 -86.59 53.56
CA MET A 1 -0.81 -86.01 52.65
C MET A 1 -1.27 -84.69 53.24
N HIS A 2 -1.14 -83.64 52.43
CA HIS A 2 -1.54 -82.24 52.57
C HIS A 2 -1.00 -81.36 53.71
N SER A 3 -0.07 -80.49 53.31
CA SER A 3 0.37 -79.28 53.98
C SER A 3 -0.24 -78.04 53.34
N THR A 4 0.01 -76.92 54.04
CA THR A 4 0.20 -75.53 53.56
C THR A 4 -1.01 -74.59 53.42
N GLN A 5 -1.17 -73.78 54.47
CA GLN A 5 -0.84 -72.34 54.52
C GLN A 5 -1.89 -71.29 54.07
N ARG A 6 -2.47 -70.62 55.10
CA ARG A 6 -2.57 -69.15 55.39
C ARG A 6 -2.44 -68.19 54.17
N GLN A 7 -3.17 -67.06 54.06
CA GLN A 7 -3.45 -66.02 55.06
C GLN A 7 -4.29 -64.89 54.42
N ARG A 8 -5.13 -64.19 55.21
CA ARG A 8 -5.64 -62.80 55.09
C ARG A 8 -6.67 -62.65 56.23
N GLY A 9 -6.76 -61.62 57.06
CA GLY A 9 -6.11 -60.33 57.25
C GLY A 9 -7.00 -59.56 58.25
N LEU A 10 -6.49 -58.60 59.04
CA LEU A 10 -7.29 -57.50 59.62
C LEU A 10 -6.42 -56.48 60.40
N ILE A 11 -6.85 -55.20 60.35
CA ILE A 11 -6.65 -54.09 61.34
C ILE A 11 -5.29 -53.35 61.22
N VAL A 12 -5.10 -51.99 61.20
CA VAL A 12 -5.93 -50.75 61.32
C VAL A 12 -4.99 -49.51 61.09
N PHE A 13 -5.56 -48.38 60.62
CA PHE A 13 -5.19 -46.94 60.70
C PHE A 13 -3.77 -46.40 60.36
N ALA A 14 -3.71 -45.38 59.48
CA ALA A 14 -3.46 -43.96 59.84
C ALA A 14 -3.15 -43.10 58.59
N LEU A 15 -3.75 -41.90 58.52
CA LEU A 15 -3.47 -40.87 57.51
C LEU A 15 -2.10 -40.21 57.76
N ALA A 16 -1.33 -39.98 56.69
CA ALA A 16 -0.26 -38.98 56.66
C ALA A 16 -0.16 -38.36 55.25
N SER A 17 -0.52 -37.09 55.15
CA SER A 17 -0.32 -36.23 53.98
C SER A 17 1.14 -35.80 53.88
N VAL A 18 1.76 -35.99 52.72
CA VAL A 18 3.10 -35.46 52.42
C VAL A 18 2.94 -34.02 51.88
N LEU A 19 3.36 -33.05 52.68
CA LEU A 19 3.68 -31.69 52.23
C LEU A 19 5.11 -31.70 51.66
N LEU A 20 5.26 -31.37 50.37
CA LEU A 20 6.55 -31.01 49.79
C LEU A 20 6.57 -29.50 49.55
N LEU A 21 7.58 -28.83 50.12
CA LEU A 21 7.84 -27.41 50.02
C LEU A 21 7.89 -26.93 48.56
N GLY A 22 6.99 -26.03 48.19
CA GLY A 22 7.16 -25.19 47.00
C GLY A 22 8.15 -24.07 47.32
N MET A 23 9.39 -24.19 46.85
CA MET A 23 10.28 -23.04 46.76
C MET A 23 9.81 -22.15 45.61
N LEU A 24 9.58 -20.88 45.92
CA LEU A 24 9.22 -19.84 44.98
C LEU A 24 10.35 -19.63 43.97
N ASN A 25 10.15 -20.09 42.73
CA ASN A 25 10.81 -19.47 41.58
C ASN A 25 10.02 -18.20 41.25
N HIS A 26 10.36 -17.09 41.90
CA HIS A 26 10.15 -15.78 41.29
C HIS A 26 11.14 -15.70 40.12
N ALA A 27 10.74 -16.21 38.96
CA ALA A 27 11.40 -15.83 37.73
C ALA A 27 11.32 -14.31 37.64
N ALA A 28 12.48 -13.66 37.59
CA ALA A 28 12.53 -12.24 37.27
C ALA A 28 11.76 -12.02 35.95
N PRO A 29 10.92 -10.97 35.84
CA PRO A 29 10.32 -10.64 34.56
C PRO A 29 11.45 -10.49 33.52
N PRO A 30 11.27 -10.96 32.26
CA PRO A 30 12.29 -10.79 31.25
C PRO A 30 12.66 -9.30 31.17
N ALA A 31 13.90 -9.01 31.51
CA ALA A 31 14.47 -7.68 31.45
C ALA A 31 14.74 -7.33 29.98
N THR A 32 13.71 -6.81 29.32
CA THR A 32 13.74 -5.69 28.37
C THR A 32 12.29 -5.45 27.96
N ALA A 33 11.50 -4.79 28.82
CA ALA A 33 10.40 -4.01 28.27
C ALA A 33 11.07 -3.01 27.32
N GLN A 34 10.87 -3.16 26.01
CA GLN A 34 11.18 -2.06 25.10
C GLN A 34 10.46 -0.84 25.70
N PRO A 35 11.10 0.34 25.80
CA PRO A 35 10.37 1.56 26.11
C PRO A 35 9.13 1.58 25.21
N GLU A 36 7.95 1.85 25.75
CA GLU A 36 6.75 1.98 24.91
C GLU A 36 6.96 3.15 23.97
N LEU A 37 7.49 2.85 22.78
CA LEU A 37 7.73 3.84 21.75
C LEU A 37 6.36 4.31 21.23
N PRO A 38 6.21 5.62 20.98
CA PRO A 38 5.06 6.18 20.29
C PRO A 38 4.68 5.37 19.05
N ARG A 39 3.37 5.15 18.89
CA ARG A 39 2.79 4.39 17.79
C ARG A 39 1.95 5.29 16.89
N LEU A 40 1.78 4.88 15.64
CA LEU A 40 0.89 5.50 14.67
C LEU A 40 -0.16 4.47 14.22
N PRO A 41 -1.48 4.76 14.28
CA PRO A 41 -2.51 3.84 13.78
C PRO A 41 -2.40 3.68 12.26
N ASP A 42 -2.86 2.54 11.73
CA ASP A 42 -2.81 2.24 10.30
C ASP A 42 -3.58 3.30 9.49
N SER A 43 -4.73 3.72 10.01
CA SER A 43 -5.57 4.79 9.46
C SER A 43 -4.94 6.19 9.48
N ALA A 44 -3.82 6.41 10.18
CA ALA A 44 -3.05 7.66 10.09
C ALA A 44 -1.85 7.55 9.13
N LEU A 45 -1.50 6.35 8.67
CA LEU A 45 -0.52 6.15 7.60
C LEU A 45 -1.20 6.15 6.22
N VAL A 46 -2.30 5.41 6.08
CA VAL A 46 -3.01 5.27 4.80
C VAL A 46 -3.84 6.53 4.53
N TYR A 47 -3.89 6.95 3.26
CA TYR A 47 -4.81 8.00 2.82
C TYR A 47 -6.23 7.45 2.70
N GLY A 48 -6.87 7.27 3.86
CA GLY A 48 -8.19 6.69 3.99
C GLY A 48 -9.24 7.66 4.55
N PRO A 49 -10.36 7.15 5.09
CA PRO A 49 -11.52 7.95 5.50
C PRO A 49 -11.21 9.00 6.59
N THR A 50 -10.18 8.78 7.41
CA THR A 50 -9.76 9.72 8.46
C THR A 50 -9.14 11.01 7.91
N ALA A 51 -8.74 11.02 6.64
CA ALA A 51 -8.06 12.14 6.00
C ALA A 51 -8.73 12.65 4.73
N SER A 52 -9.82 12.04 4.26
CA SER A 52 -10.43 12.42 2.97
C SER A 52 -10.89 13.88 2.90
N ALA A 53 -11.32 14.45 4.03
CA ALA A 53 -11.70 15.86 4.13
C ALA A 53 -10.53 16.83 4.43
N PHE A 54 -9.28 16.37 4.45
CA PHE A 54 -8.13 17.21 4.78
C PHE A 54 -7.71 18.10 3.60
N ASP A 55 -7.93 19.42 3.75
CA ASP A 55 -7.50 20.41 2.77
C ASP A 55 -5.99 20.71 2.89
N VAL A 56 -5.18 20.02 2.09
CA VAL A 56 -3.72 20.23 2.02
C VAL A 56 -3.38 21.66 1.61
N ALA A 57 -4.08 22.22 0.63
CA ALA A 57 -3.79 23.55 0.10
C ALA A 57 -4.09 24.63 1.14
N GLY A 58 -5.27 24.57 1.78
CA GLY A 58 -5.64 25.46 2.87
C GLY A 58 -4.71 25.34 4.07
N PHE A 59 -4.33 24.11 4.45
CA PHE A 59 -3.40 23.88 5.56
C PHE A 59 -2.04 24.50 5.27
N VAL A 60 -1.44 24.24 4.10
CA VAL A 60 -0.14 24.80 3.70
C VAL A 60 -0.19 26.31 3.56
N ALA A 61 -1.27 26.87 3.01
CA ALA A 61 -1.45 28.32 2.86
C ALA A 61 -1.52 29.05 4.21
N ALA A 62 -1.97 28.38 5.27
CA ALA A 62 -2.02 28.91 6.63
C ALA A 62 -0.64 28.88 7.34
N GLN A 63 0.34 28.17 6.80
CA GLN A 63 1.67 28.07 7.40
C GLN A 63 2.58 29.25 6.99
N PRO A 64 3.53 29.66 7.85
CA PRO A 64 4.47 30.74 7.55
C PRO A 64 5.70 30.28 6.73
N GLY A 65 5.95 28.98 6.62
CA GLY A 65 7.21 28.42 6.13
C GLY A 65 7.37 28.32 4.62
N LEU A 66 8.54 27.82 4.21
CA LEU A 66 8.98 27.70 2.81
C LEU A 66 7.97 26.96 1.93
N LEU A 67 7.35 25.88 2.44
CA LEU A 67 6.46 25.02 1.64
C LEU A 67 5.31 25.80 0.99
N ARG A 68 4.84 26.86 1.64
CA ARG A 68 3.78 27.75 1.13
C ARG A 68 4.16 28.43 -0.19
N PHE A 69 5.42 28.78 -0.37
CA PHE A 69 5.93 29.52 -1.53
C PHE A 69 6.70 28.63 -2.50
N TYR A 70 6.91 27.37 -2.14
CA TYR A 70 7.69 26.43 -2.91
C TYR A 70 6.99 26.04 -4.21
N THR A 71 7.76 25.96 -5.30
CA THR A 71 7.27 25.51 -6.60
C THR A 71 8.33 24.70 -7.34
N GLU A 72 7.91 23.69 -8.09
CA GLU A 72 8.76 22.91 -8.99
C GLU A 72 8.25 22.94 -10.43
N PRO A 73 9.12 22.81 -11.44
CA PRO A 73 8.68 22.51 -12.79
C PRO A 73 7.79 21.26 -12.83
N THR A 74 6.76 21.27 -13.68
CA THR A 74 6.02 20.05 -14.00
C THR A 74 6.89 19.08 -14.81
N THR A 75 6.71 17.78 -14.58
CA THR A 75 7.41 16.71 -15.29
C THR A 75 6.60 16.18 -16.48
N ILE A 76 5.32 16.56 -16.61
CA ILE A 76 4.38 16.04 -17.61
C ILE A 76 4.55 16.76 -18.96
N SER A 77 4.60 18.10 -18.94
CA SER A 77 4.73 18.91 -20.16
C SER A 77 5.37 20.27 -19.87
N ARG A 78 6.38 20.70 -20.66
CA ARG A 78 7.06 21.99 -20.45
C ARG A 78 6.15 23.22 -20.58
N GLN A 79 4.92 23.03 -21.04
CA GLN A 79 3.92 24.07 -21.25
C GLN A 79 2.97 24.25 -20.05
N GLU A 80 2.96 23.35 -19.07
CA GLU A 80 2.13 23.49 -17.88
C GLU A 80 2.79 24.40 -16.83
N PRO A 81 1.99 25.06 -15.97
CA PRO A 81 2.52 25.86 -14.89
C PRO A 81 3.33 25.00 -13.88
N PRO A 82 4.29 25.60 -13.16
CA PRO A 82 4.95 24.94 -12.04
C PRO A 82 3.95 24.42 -11.00
N ARG A 83 4.26 23.27 -10.41
CA ARG A 83 3.50 22.68 -9.31
C ARG A 83 3.90 23.34 -7.99
N THR A 84 2.95 23.77 -7.18
CA THR A 84 3.18 24.28 -5.83
C THR A 84 3.51 23.16 -4.84
N GLY A 85 4.16 23.48 -3.72
CA GLY A 85 4.43 22.52 -2.64
C GLY A 85 3.18 21.76 -2.18
N ALA A 86 2.04 22.45 -2.05
CA ALA A 86 0.77 21.81 -1.70
C ALA A 86 0.27 20.83 -2.78
N GLN A 87 0.41 21.17 -4.07
CA GLN A 87 0.04 20.27 -5.17
C GLN A 87 0.95 19.04 -5.22
N ILE A 88 2.25 19.20 -4.97
CA ILE A 88 3.20 18.09 -4.91
C ILE A 88 2.83 17.14 -3.76
N VAL A 89 2.60 17.66 -2.54
CA VAL A 89 2.13 16.84 -1.40
C VAL A 89 0.84 16.11 -1.72
N THR A 90 -0.13 16.79 -2.33
CA THR A 90 -1.41 16.20 -2.72
C THR A 90 -1.22 15.07 -3.73
N GLN A 91 -0.42 15.29 -4.78
CA GLN A 91 -0.15 14.28 -5.80
C GLN A 91 0.50 13.04 -5.19
N VAL A 92 1.56 13.21 -4.38
CA VAL A 92 2.25 12.08 -3.75
C VAL A 92 1.32 11.33 -2.80
N ALA A 93 0.51 12.04 -2.02
CA ALA A 93 -0.47 11.42 -1.14
C ALA A 93 -1.46 10.54 -1.91
N LEU A 94 -1.99 11.04 -3.04
CA LEU A 94 -2.93 10.31 -3.90
C LEU A 94 -2.28 9.12 -4.62
N ASP A 95 -1.10 9.31 -5.21
CA ASP A 95 -0.37 8.29 -5.96
C ASP A 95 -0.02 7.09 -5.07
N PHE A 96 0.56 7.36 -3.89
CA PHE A 96 1.01 6.31 -2.98
C PHE A 96 -0.09 5.82 -2.02
N SER A 97 -1.21 6.54 -1.94
CA SER A 97 -2.25 6.35 -0.93
C SER A 97 -1.72 6.48 0.51
N VAL A 98 -0.90 7.52 0.73
CA VAL A 98 -0.29 7.85 2.03
C VAL A 98 -0.89 9.15 2.56
N ASN A 99 -1.26 9.14 3.84
CA ASN A 99 -1.97 10.24 4.48
C ASN A 99 -1.18 11.56 4.36
N PRO A 100 -1.77 12.63 3.78
CA PRO A 100 -1.04 13.89 3.57
C PRO A 100 -0.61 14.55 4.88
N ARG A 101 -1.30 14.29 6.01
CA ARG A 101 -0.87 14.77 7.33
C ARG A 101 0.47 14.16 7.74
N LEU A 102 0.67 12.88 7.47
CA LEU A 102 1.93 12.20 7.74
C LEU A 102 3.07 12.78 6.90
N LEU A 103 2.85 13.00 5.61
CA LEU A 103 3.83 13.62 4.72
C LEU A 103 4.22 15.04 5.19
N LEU A 104 3.24 15.87 5.53
CA LEU A 104 3.48 17.23 6.04
C LEU A 104 4.22 17.22 7.39
N ALA A 105 3.88 16.31 8.29
CA ALA A 105 4.60 16.16 9.56
C ALA A 105 6.06 15.77 9.36
N LEU A 106 6.37 14.92 8.36
CA LEU A 106 7.74 14.53 8.04
C LEU A 106 8.54 15.68 7.44
N VAL A 107 7.93 16.46 6.54
CA VAL A 107 8.51 17.69 5.98
C VAL A 107 8.85 18.70 7.08
N GLU A 108 7.95 18.87 8.05
CA GLU A 108 8.24 19.74 9.19
C GLU A 108 9.31 19.16 10.10
N TYR A 109 9.24 17.87 10.45
CA TYR A 109 10.17 17.24 11.39
C TYR A 109 11.61 17.29 10.90
N ARG A 110 11.83 17.13 9.59
CA ARG A 110 13.17 17.03 9.00
C ARG A 110 13.66 18.35 8.42
N GLY A 111 12.83 19.03 7.63
CA GLY A 111 13.21 20.26 6.92
C GLY A 111 12.72 21.54 7.61
N GLY A 112 11.70 21.46 8.47
CA GLY A 112 11.05 22.64 9.04
C GLY A 112 10.32 23.51 8.02
N TRP A 113 9.91 22.96 6.87
CA TRP A 113 9.37 23.79 5.78
C TRP A 113 7.96 24.31 6.02
N LEU A 114 7.24 23.86 7.07
CA LEU A 114 5.96 24.46 7.44
C LEU A 114 6.19 25.68 8.33
N SER A 115 7.12 25.64 9.27
CA SER A 115 7.33 26.73 10.23
C SER A 115 8.40 27.75 9.81
N ASN A 116 9.44 27.32 9.09
CA ASN A 116 10.58 28.16 8.72
C ASN A 116 10.47 28.68 7.28
N PRO A 117 10.37 30.02 7.06
CA PRO A 117 10.32 30.60 5.71
C PRO A 117 11.66 30.56 4.96
N ALA A 118 12.78 30.34 5.65
CA ALA A 118 14.11 30.33 5.08
C ALA A 118 14.99 29.26 5.75
N PRO A 119 14.73 27.95 5.51
CA PRO A 119 15.67 26.91 5.88
C PRO A 119 16.99 27.08 5.13
N GLU A 120 18.10 26.66 5.74
CA GLU A 120 19.45 26.78 5.19
C GLU A 120 20.17 25.42 5.23
N GLY A 121 21.19 25.26 4.38
CA GLY A 121 22.00 24.04 4.31
C GLY A 121 21.18 22.79 4.00
N ASP A 122 21.49 21.69 4.68
CA ASP A 122 20.84 20.39 4.46
C ASP A 122 19.31 20.44 4.63
N ALA A 123 18.78 21.32 5.50
CA ALA A 123 17.34 21.46 5.68
C ALA A 123 16.64 22.08 4.44
N LEU A 124 17.36 22.85 3.62
CA LEU A 124 16.87 23.37 2.34
C LEU A 124 17.07 22.36 1.21
N ASP A 125 18.20 21.65 1.18
CA ASP A 125 18.52 20.73 0.08
C ASP A 125 17.81 19.38 0.21
N TYR A 126 17.49 18.96 1.45
CA TYR A 126 16.88 17.67 1.75
C TYR A 126 15.64 17.85 2.64
N PRO A 127 14.46 18.16 2.06
CA PRO A 127 13.24 18.44 2.83
C PRO A 127 12.85 17.36 3.84
N LEU A 128 13.26 16.11 3.59
CA LEU A 128 13.03 14.95 4.45
C LEU A 128 14.29 14.41 5.15
N GLY A 129 15.41 15.14 5.11
CA GLY A 129 16.61 14.87 5.90
C GLY A 129 17.47 13.68 5.46
N PHE A 130 17.10 12.96 4.41
CA PHE A 130 17.94 11.92 3.80
C PHE A 130 18.55 12.43 2.48
N VAL A 131 19.80 12.06 2.23
CA VAL A 131 20.52 12.49 1.02
C VAL A 131 20.17 11.60 -0.16
N LEU A 132 19.60 12.18 -1.22
CA LEU A 132 19.41 11.53 -2.52
C LEU A 132 20.36 12.18 -3.55
N PRO A 133 21.44 11.51 -3.96
CA PRO A 133 22.44 12.10 -4.85
C PRO A 133 21.81 12.57 -6.19
N GLY A 134 21.88 13.88 -6.45
CA GLY A 134 21.35 14.49 -7.67
C GLY A 134 19.85 14.82 -7.65
N GLU A 135 19.16 14.56 -6.53
CA GLU A 135 17.71 14.69 -6.41
C GLU A 135 17.37 15.52 -5.17
N ASN A 136 17.16 16.83 -5.33
CA ASN A 136 16.87 17.76 -4.23
C ASN A 136 15.46 18.38 -4.32
N THR A 137 14.58 17.78 -5.12
CA THR A 137 13.19 18.23 -5.25
C THR A 137 12.34 17.68 -4.11
N LEU A 138 11.34 18.45 -3.69
CA LEU A 138 10.31 18.00 -2.77
C LEU A 138 9.55 16.79 -3.34
N ASP A 139 9.25 16.78 -4.64
CA ASP A 139 8.56 15.64 -5.29
C ASP A 139 9.37 14.35 -5.14
N THR A 140 10.65 14.34 -5.52
CA THR A 140 11.48 13.12 -5.42
C THR A 140 11.61 12.65 -3.98
N HIS A 141 11.83 13.57 -3.03
CA HIS A 141 11.92 13.23 -1.60
C HIS A 141 10.61 12.67 -1.04
N LEU A 142 9.46 13.31 -1.33
CA LEU A 142 8.16 12.84 -0.85
C LEU A 142 7.80 11.49 -1.45
N ARG A 143 8.07 11.25 -2.74
CA ARG A 143 7.85 9.95 -3.39
C ARG A 143 8.69 8.85 -2.74
N HIS A 144 9.98 9.12 -2.48
CA HIS A 144 10.87 8.18 -1.79
C HIS A 144 10.37 7.86 -0.37
N ALA A 145 9.96 8.88 0.38
CA ALA A 145 9.39 8.70 1.71
C ALA A 145 8.08 7.89 1.68
N ALA A 146 7.16 8.22 0.78
CA ALA A 146 5.91 7.50 0.64
C ALA A 146 6.14 6.02 0.26
N ASP A 147 7.14 5.73 -0.56
CA ASP A 147 7.54 4.36 -0.89
C ASP A 147 8.08 3.61 0.34
N LEU A 148 8.94 4.22 1.15
CA LEU A 148 9.47 3.64 2.39
C LEU A 148 8.36 3.39 3.43
N LEU A 149 7.44 4.34 3.59
CA LEU A 149 6.27 4.19 4.45
C LEU A 149 5.42 2.99 4.04
N ASN A 150 5.11 2.89 2.75
CA ASN A 150 4.38 1.77 2.18
C ASN A 150 5.15 0.44 2.34
N SER A 151 6.46 0.45 2.08
CA SER A 151 7.31 -0.74 2.19
C SER A 151 7.24 -1.36 3.58
N GLY A 152 7.39 -0.54 4.63
CA GLY A 152 7.26 -1.00 6.01
C GLY A 152 5.83 -1.40 6.40
N TYR A 153 4.83 -0.60 5.99
CA TYR A 153 3.42 -0.88 6.27
C TYR A 153 2.96 -2.22 5.67
N TYR A 154 3.08 -2.36 4.36
CA TYR A 154 2.63 -3.56 3.64
C TYR A 154 3.58 -4.73 3.84
N GLY A 155 4.85 -4.48 4.13
CA GLY A 155 5.83 -5.49 4.53
C GLY A 155 5.38 -6.18 5.82
N ARG A 156 5.05 -5.38 6.84
CA ARG A 156 4.52 -5.87 8.10
C ARG A 156 3.17 -6.56 7.92
N LYS A 157 2.22 -5.95 7.22
CA LYS A 157 0.85 -6.45 7.15
C LYS A 157 0.68 -7.70 6.29
N TYR A 158 1.36 -7.77 5.15
CA TYR A 158 1.08 -8.75 4.09
C TYR A 158 2.25 -9.62 3.65
N ARG A 159 3.49 -9.29 4.05
CA ARG A 159 4.71 -9.99 3.57
C ARG A 159 5.55 -10.60 4.69
N GLY A 160 4.97 -10.85 5.86
CA GLY A 160 5.64 -11.58 6.93
C GLY A 160 6.82 -10.85 7.56
N GLN A 161 6.91 -9.52 7.45
CA GLN A 161 8.02 -8.77 8.04
C GLN A 161 7.93 -8.78 9.57
N ASP A 162 8.83 -9.54 10.20
CA ASP A 162 8.98 -9.72 11.64
C ASP A 162 10.22 -9.02 12.23
N ALA A 163 11.03 -8.40 11.37
CA ALA A 163 12.15 -7.56 11.74
C ALA A 163 12.30 -6.36 10.78
N MET A 164 12.98 -5.32 11.24
CA MET A 164 13.36 -4.17 10.42
C MET A 164 14.88 -4.00 10.42
N GLN A 165 15.42 -3.31 9.41
CA GLN A 165 16.83 -2.97 9.35
C GLN A 165 17.04 -1.54 9.87
N VAL A 166 17.94 -1.38 10.83
CA VAL A 166 18.37 -0.08 11.37
C VAL A 166 19.89 -0.03 11.32
N ALA A 167 20.44 0.84 10.48
CA ALA A 167 21.90 0.98 10.27
C ALA A 167 22.65 -0.35 9.99
N GLY A 168 22.00 -1.30 9.31
CA GLY A 168 22.56 -2.63 9.01
C GLY A 168 22.38 -3.68 10.10
N GLU A 169 21.74 -3.33 11.22
CA GLU A 169 21.34 -4.26 12.26
C GLU A 169 19.87 -4.67 12.12
N SER A 170 19.60 -5.96 12.32
CA SER A 170 18.25 -6.50 12.31
C SER A 170 17.59 -6.30 13.68
N VAL A 171 16.54 -5.48 13.74
CA VAL A 171 15.76 -5.21 14.94
C VAL A 171 14.43 -5.99 14.86
N PRO A 172 14.19 -6.98 15.74
CA PRO A 172 12.92 -7.71 15.77
C PRO A 172 11.73 -6.79 16.08
N LEU A 173 10.59 -7.07 15.45
CA LEU A 173 9.31 -6.38 15.65
C LEU A 173 8.41 -7.20 16.56
N ASP A 174 8.07 -6.65 17.73
CA ASP A 174 7.09 -7.23 18.64
C ASP A 174 5.73 -7.40 17.92
N GLU A 175 5.02 -8.51 18.20
CA GLU A 175 3.71 -8.83 17.61
C GLU A 175 2.67 -7.71 17.81
N ALA A 176 2.76 -6.94 18.90
CA ALA A 176 1.87 -5.84 19.22
C ALA A 176 2.11 -4.57 18.39
N ILE A 177 3.21 -4.49 17.62
CA ILE A 177 3.49 -3.32 16.77
C ILE A 177 2.68 -3.43 15.48
N ASN A 178 1.79 -2.45 15.29
CA ASN A 178 0.89 -2.38 14.15
C ASN A 178 1.62 -1.89 12.88
N PRO A 179 1.13 -2.25 11.67
CA PRO A 179 1.72 -1.85 10.39
C PRO A 179 2.00 -0.36 10.22
N GLY A 180 1.07 0.51 10.65
CA GLY A 180 1.22 1.98 10.60
C GLY A 180 2.50 2.46 11.28
N THR A 181 2.80 1.92 12.45
CA THR A 181 4.01 2.22 13.20
C THR A 181 5.27 1.72 12.48
N VAL A 182 5.24 0.50 11.95
CA VAL A 182 6.38 -0.08 11.22
C VAL A 182 6.71 0.72 9.95
N GLY A 183 5.70 1.23 9.25
CA GLY A 183 5.90 2.12 8.10
C GLY A 183 6.73 3.36 8.47
N VAL A 184 6.34 4.08 9.54
CA VAL A 184 7.07 5.25 10.03
C VAL A 184 8.48 4.89 10.48
N TRP A 185 8.63 3.82 11.26
CA TRP A 185 9.95 3.40 11.75
C TRP A 185 10.89 3.00 10.61
N THR A 186 10.36 2.38 9.56
CA THR A 186 11.11 2.01 8.35
C THR A 186 11.66 3.26 7.64
N LEU A 187 10.83 4.30 7.49
CA LEU A 187 11.30 5.57 6.94
C LEU A 187 12.35 6.23 7.83
N LEU A 188 12.11 6.30 9.14
CA LEU A 188 13.03 6.96 10.07
C LEU A 188 14.38 6.23 10.17
N ALA A 189 14.41 4.93 9.89
CA ALA A 189 15.65 4.14 9.86
C ALA A 189 16.50 4.39 8.60
N TRP A 190 15.91 4.94 7.54
CA TRP A 190 16.60 5.15 6.27
C TRP A 190 17.73 6.17 6.41
N GLY A 191 18.96 5.72 6.21
CA GLY A 191 20.16 6.56 6.34
C GLY A 191 20.49 7.02 7.76
N ALA A 192 19.74 6.57 8.77
CA ALA A 192 19.94 6.95 10.17
C ALA A 192 21.00 6.07 10.86
N THR A 193 21.72 6.64 11.82
CA THR A 193 22.49 5.85 12.80
C THR A 193 21.55 5.25 13.85
N PRO A 194 21.97 4.22 14.61
CA PRO A 194 21.15 3.69 15.71
C PRO A 194 20.73 4.75 16.73
N GLU A 195 21.62 5.70 17.05
CA GLU A 195 21.34 6.80 17.98
C GLU A 195 20.31 7.76 17.41
N THR A 196 20.42 8.10 16.13
CA THR A 196 19.47 8.99 15.44
C THR A 196 18.09 8.36 15.38
N TRP A 197 18.01 7.08 14.98
CA TRP A 197 16.76 6.35 14.92
C TRP A 197 16.11 6.20 16.31
N SER A 198 16.92 5.92 17.34
CA SER A 198 16.47 5.87 18.73
C SER A 198 15.92 7.22 19.20
N GLN A 199 16.53 8.34 18.81
CA GLN A 199 16.00 9.67 19.10
C GLN A 199 14.70 9.95 18.33
N ASP A 200 14.67 9.66 17.04
CA ASP A 200 13.53 9.91 16.16
C ASP A 200 12.25 9.17 16.58
N THR A 201 12.41 7.97 17.15
CA THR A 201 11.30 7.11 17.57
C THR A 201 10.82 7.37 19.00
N ARG A 202 11.46 8.26 19.77
CA ARG A 202 11.04 8.61 21.14
C ARG A 202 9.82 9.55 21.17
N PRO A 203 9.15 9.69 22.33
CA PRO A 203 8.04 10.64 22.51
C PRO A 203 8.33 12.09 22.14
N ASP A 204 9.58 12.53 22.32
CA ASP A 204 10.08 13.85 21.97
C ASP A 204 10.67 13.94 20.54
N GLY A 205 10.63 12.86 19.76
CA GLY A 205 11.05 12.80 18.36
C GLY A 205 9.92 13.13 17.38
N PHE A 206 9.82 12.36 16.30
CA PHE A 206 8.87 12.59 15.20
C PHE A 206 7.43 12.75 15.68
N MET A 207 6.99 11.91 16.61
CA MET A 207 5.61 11.91 17.08
C MET A 207 5.23 13.17 17.87
N GLN A 208 6.19 13.92 18.42
CA GLN A 208 5.93 15.24 18.99
C GLN A 208 5.50 16.22 17.90
N THR A 209 6.20 16.23 16.77
CA THR A 209 5.89 17.11 15.62
C THR A 209 4.53 16.75 15.03
N TYR A 210 4.25 15.47 14.81
CA TYR A 210 2.94 15.02 14.35
C TYR A 210 1.82 15.48 15.30
N THR A 211 2.01 15.27 16.61
CA THR A 211 1.00 15.61 17.62
C THR A 211 0.77 17.11 17.71
N HIS A 212 1.82 17.92 17.54
CA HIS A 212 1.70 19.38 17.52
C HIS A 212 0.86 19.87 16.33
N LEU A 213 1.06 19.29 15.15
CA LEU A 213 0.37 19.70 13.93
C LEU A 213 -1.07 19.16 13.84
N PHE A 214 -1.28 17.91 14.24
CA PHE A 214 -2.51 17.16 13.93
C PHE A 214 -3.19 16.52 15.14
N GLY A 215 -2.66 16.71 16.35
CA GLY A 215 -3.18 16.10 17.57
C GLY A 215 -2.79 14.63 17.74
N VAL A 216 -3.32 14.00 18.78
CA VAL A 216 -2.95 12.62 19.16
C VAL A 216 -3.51 11.63 18.12
N PRO A 217 -2.67 10.85 17.40
CA PRO A 217 -3.11 10.03 16.27
C PRO A 217 -4.24 9.05 16.59
N PHE A 218 -4.14 8.36 17.74
CA PHE A 218 -5.13 7.34 18.13
C PHE A 218 -6.49 7.91 18.56
N SER A 219 -6.61 9.22 18.75
CA SER A 219 -7.89 9.84 19.15
C SER A 219 -8.95 9.83 18.03
N ALA A 220 -8.51 9.74 16.77
CA ALA A 220 -9.37 9.73 15.58
C ALA A 220 -9.08 8.52 14.67
N ALA A 221 -8.50 7.46 15.23
CA ALA A 221 -8.16 6.26 14.47
C ALA A 221 -9.41 5.49 14.03
N LEU A 222 -9.38 4.98 12.80
CA LEU A 222 -10.36 4.04 12.26
C LEU A 222 -9.69 2.68 12.14
N GLU A 223 -9.96 1.79 13.09
CA GLU A 223 -9.37 0.45 13.13
C GLU A 223 -10.43 -0.64 13.34
N PRO A 224 -10.37 -1.77 12.62
CA PRO A 224 -9.44 -2.03 11.51
C PRO A 224 -9.84 -1.22 10.26
N LEU A 225 -8.85 -0.68 9.56
CA LEU A 225 -9.07 0.07 8.31
C LEU A 225 -9.75 -0.78 7.22
N VAL A 226 -9.35 -2.06 7.14
CA VAL A 226 -9.97 -3.09 6.31
C VAL A 226 -10.76 -4.04 7.20
N PRO A 227 -12.09 -4.14 7.06
CA PRO A 227 -12.90 -5.00 7.92
C PRO A 227 -12.61 -6.49 7.65
N PRO A 228 -12.71 -7.35 8.67
CA PRO A 228 -12.60 -8.79 8.47
C PRO A 228 -13.74 -9.29 7.57
N GLY A 229 -13.42 -10.24 6.69
CA GLY A 229 -14.42 -10.81 5.77
C GLY A 229 -14.83 -9.87 4.63
N LEU A 230 -14.02 -8.85 4.32
CA LEU A 230 -14.19 -8.01 3.14
C LEU A 230 -14.37 -8.89 1.88
N VAL A 231 -15.36 -8.55 1.05
CA VAL A 231 -15.65 -9.24 -0.21
C VAL A 231 -15.43 -8.27 -1.35
N GLN A 232 -14.73 -8.73 -2.39
CA GLN A 232 -14.57 -7.95 -3.62
C GLN A 232 -15.91 -7.87 -4.38
N PRO A 233 -16.29 -6.69 -4.92
CA PRO A 233 -17.38 -6.58 -5.88
C PRO A 233 -17.16 -7.48 -7.09
N ARG A 234 -18.25 -7.80 -7.80
CA ARG A 234 -18.15 -8.53 -9.07
C ARG A 234 -17.45 -7.64 -10.10
N LEU A 235 -16.29 -8.09 -10.57
CA LEU A 235 -15.52 -7.44 -11.61
C LEU A 235 -15.48 -8.32 -12.86
N LEU A 236 -15.25 -7.69 -14.01
CA LEU A 236 -15.04 -8.28 -15.31
C LEU A 236 -13.61 -7.98 -15.80
N LEU A 237 -13.16 -8.64 -16.87
CA LEU A 237 -11.89 -8.28 -17.50
C LEU A 237 -11.97 -6.83 -18.03
N PRO A 238 -10.90 -6.02 -17.88
CA PRO A 238 -10.96 -4.59 -18.16
C PRO A 238 -10.73 -4.25 -19.65
N PHE A 239 -11.26 -5.05 -20.57
CA PHE A 239 -11.09 -4.88 -22.01
C PHE A 239 -12.18 -5.58 -22.84
N GLY A 240 -12.20 -5.42 -24.16
CA GLY A 240 -13.28 -5.91 -25.02
C GLY A 240 -13.45 -7.45 -25.02
N PRO A 241 -14.68 -7.97 -25.13
CA PRO A 241 -14.97 -9.41 -25.03
C PRO A 241 -14.42 -10.27 -26.17
N VAL A 242 -14.17 -9.65 -27.33
CA VAL A 242 -13.67 -10.33 -28.53
C VAL A 242 -12.15 -10.17 -28.73
N GLU A 243 -11.49 -9.47 -27.80
CA GLU A 243 -10.08 -9.12 -27.89
C GLU A 243 -9.22 -10.15 -27.14
N GLU A 244 -8.03 -10.42 -27.66
CA GLU A 244 -6.99 -11.17 -26.95
C GLU A 244 -5.95 -10.22 -26.40
N TRP A 245 -5.93 -10.10 -25.09
CA TRP A 245 -4.94 -9.32 -24.35
C TRP A 245 -3.87 -10.23 -23.76
N ILE A 246 -2.74 -9.65 -23.38
CA ILE A 246 -1.58 -10.39 -22.90
C ILE A 246 -1.37 -10.08 -21.42
N TYR A 247 -1.41 -11.09 -20.56
CA TYR A 247 -1.14 -10.96 -19.13
C TYR A 247 0.36 -10.84 -18.88
N THR A 248 0.84 -9.60 -18.84
CA THR A 248 2.28 -9.30 -18.85
C THR A 248 2.90 -9.20 -17.46
N GLY A 249 2.08 -8.95 -16.43
CA GLY A 249 2.54 -8.76 -15.06
C GLY A 249 1.59 -9.39 -14.06
N GLY A 250 2.11 -10.35 -13.30
CA GLY A 250 1.41 -10.93 -12.16
C GLY A 250 1.32 -9.96 -10.99
N PRO A 251 0.79 -10.39 -9.83
CA PRO A 251 0.65 -9.52 -8.67
C PRO A 251 1.93 -8.75 -8.32
N HIS A 252 1.82 -7.43 -8.30
CA HIS A 252 2.92 -6.51 -7.98
C HIS A 252 2.38 -5.21 -7.38
N SER A 253 3.28 -4.31 -6.99
CA SER A 253 2.97 -3.11 -6.21
C SER A 253 1.86 -2.28 -6.84
N GLY A 254 0.86 -1.87 -6.03
CA GLY A 254 -0.25 -1.02 -6.48
C GLY A 254 0.20 0.30 -7.10
N PHE A 255 1.28 0.87 -6.57
CA PHE A 255 2.00 2.02 -7.11
C PHE A 255 3.46 1.97 -6.63
N ALA A 256 4.39 2.38 -7.49
CA ALA A 256 5.84 2.34 -7.24
C ALA A 256 6.33 0.94 -6.79
N THR A 257 7.02 0.83 -5.64
CA THR A 257 7.63 -0.44 -5.21
C THR A 257 7.15 -0.91 -3.85
N GLY A 258 6.87 -0.01 -2.90
CA GLY A 258 6.57 -0.34 -1.51
C GLY A 258 5.15 -0.81 -1.21
N ALA A 259 4.17 -0.48 -2.07
CA ALA A 259 2.75 -0.78 -1.86
C ALA A 259 2.46 -2.31 -1.76
N ALA A 260 1.24 -2.66 -1.38
CA ALA A 260 0.80 -4.06 -1.45
C ALA A 260 0.84 -4.55 -2.90
N TRP A 261 0.93 -5.87 -3.09
CA TRP A 261 0.88 -6.48 -4.42
C TRP A 261 -0.55 -6.53 -4.97
N ALA A 262 -1.11 -5.34 -5.18
CA ALA A 262 -2.50 -5.08 -5.49
C ALA A 262 -2.76 -4.89 -6.99
N ALA A 263 -1.71 -4.82 -7.81
CA ALA A 263 -1.78 -4.58 -9.24
C ALA A 263 -1.50 -5.83 -10.07
N ILE A 264 -2.01 -5.81 -11.30
CA ILE A 264 -1.69 -6.73 -12.39
C ILE A 264 -1.65 -5.96 -13.72
N ASP A 265 -0.90 -6.50 -14.69
CA ASP A 265 -0.72 -5.84 -15.99
C ASP A 265 -1.28 -6.65 -17.14
N PHE A 266 -1.95 -5.93 -18.05
CA PHE A 266 -2.33 -6.45 -19.35
C PHE A 266 -1.79 -5.57 -20.48
N ALA A 267 -0.98 -6.13 -21.36
CA ALA A 267 -0.69 -5.46 -22.62
C ALA A 267 -1.87 -5.62 -23.58
N PRO A 268 -2.23 -4.55 -24.33
CA PRO A 268 -3.28 -4.61 -25.34
C PRO A 268 -2.90 -5.59 -26.47
N PRO A 269 -3.82 -5.90 -27.40
CA PRO A 269 -3.53 -6.72 -28.58
C PRO A 269 -2.37 -6.16 -29.42
N ILE A 270 -2.08 -6.84 -30.55
CA ILE A 270 -0.86 -6.60 -31.36
C ILE A 270 -0.62 -5.09 -31.58
N PRO A 271 0.60 -4.58 -31.26
CA PRO A 271 0.95 -3.18 -31.47
C PRO A 271 0.80 -2.77 -32.94
N PRO A 272 0.54 -1.50 -33.25
CA PRO A 272 0.69 -0.98 -34.61
C PRO A 272 2.06 -1.33 -35.19
N VAL A 273 2.11 -1.66 -36.49
CA VAL A 273 3.34 -2.05 -37.21
C VAL A 273 4.48 -1.02 -37.10
N ASP A 274 4.13 0.25 -36.88
CA ASP A 274 5.08 1.37 -36.75
C ASP A 274 5.36 1.75 -35.28
N SER A 275 5.06 0.87 -34.33
CA SER A 275 5.34 1.13 -32.90
C SER A 275 6.85 1.31 -32.67
N PRO A 276 7.25 2.27 -31.82
CA PRO A 276 8.67 2.54 -31.61
C PRO A 276 9.37 1.35 -30.95
N PRO A 277 10.69 1.21 -31.14
CA PRO A 277 11.48 0.16 -30.48
C PRO A 277 11.41 0.22 -28.95
N SER A 278 11.05 1.37 -28.38
CA SER A 278 10.83 1.56 -26.94
C SER A 278 9.58 0.83 -26.42
N GLY A 279 8.72 0.31 -27.29
CA GLY A 279 7.49 -0.39 -26.91
C GLY A 279 6.35 0.53 -26.44
N CYS A 280 6.54 1.85 -26.48
CA CYS A 280 5.56 2.83 -26.02
C CYS A 280 4.74 3.45 -27.17
N TYR A 281 3.43 3.27 -27.14
CA TYR A 281 2.46 3.79 -28.11
C TYR A 281 1.09 3.99 -27.46
N ILE A 282 0.23 4.79 -28.09
CA ILE A 282 -1.17 4.87 -27.68
C ILE A 282 -1.93 3.70 -28.32
N SER A 283 -2.48 2.82 -27.49
CA SER A 283 -3.22 1.65 -27.95
C SER A 283 -4.49 2.05 -28.71
N PRO A 284 -4.81 1.48 -29.88
CA PRO A 284 -6.12 1.68 -30.50
C PRO A 284 -7.24 0.91 -29.77
N PHE A 285 -6.89 0.01 -28.85
CA PHE A 285 -7.83 -0.75 -28.02
C PHE A 285 -8.15 -0.01 -26.73
N TRP A 286 -9.31 -0.31 -26.17
CA TRP A 286 -9.85 0.39 -25.00
C TRP A 286 -9.59 -0.40 -23.72
N ALA A 287 -9.08 0.28 -22.70
CA ALA A 287 -9.34 -0.14 -21.33
C ALA A 287 -10.83 0.12 -21.03
N THR A 288 -11.48 -0.82 -20.37
CA THR A 288 -12.90 -0.74 -20.02
C THR A 288 -13.13 -0.92 -18.54
N ALA A 289 -14.26 -0.38 -18.05
CA ALA A 289 -14.67 -0.50 -16.67
C ALA A 289 -14.88 -1.97 -16.31
N ALA A 290 -14.20 -2.45 -15.27
CA ALA A 290 -14.30 -3.82 -14.79
C ALA A 290 -15.57 -4.00 -13.95
N GLY A 291 -16.07 -2.94 -13.33
CA GLY A 291 -17.31 -2.92 -12.55
C GLY A 291 -18.08 -1.62 -12.81
N PRO A 292 -19.34 -1.53 -12.36
CA PRO A 292 -20.06 -0.26 -12.33
C PRO A 292 -19.48 0.68 -11.26
N GLY A 293 -19.57 1.99 -11.49
CA GLY A 293 -19.04 2.97 -10.54
C GLY A 293 -19.09 4.42 -11.03
N LEU A 294 -18.43 5.30 -10.29
CA LEU A 294 -18.22 6.72 -10.63
C LEU A 294 -16.73 6.96 -10.88
N VAL A 295 -16.39 7.59 -12.00
CA VAL A 295 -15.02 8.07 -12.23
C VAL A 295 -14.77 9.28 -11.34
N VAL A 296 -14.02 9.10 -10.26
CA VAL A 296 -13.76 10.16 -9.25
C VAL A 296 -12.51 10.98 -9.55
N ARG A 297 -11.56 10.40 -10.30
CA ARG A 297 -10.37 11.11 -10.79
C ARG A 297 -9.98 10.58 -12.16
N SER A 298 -9.63 11.50 -13.07
CA SER A 298 -9.12 11.18 -14.41
C SER A 298 -8.14 12.26 -14.82
N GLY A 299 -6.88 11.89 -15.02
CA GLY A 299 -5.77 12.84 -15.03
C GLY A 299 -4.44 12.11 -14.88
N ASP A 300 -3.36 12.70 -15.40
CA ASP A 300 -1.99 12.26 -15.11
C ASP A 300 -1.73 10.77 -15.35
N GLY A 301 -2.34 10.20 -16.39
CA GLY A 301 -2.22 8.78 -16.73
C GLY A 301 -3.12 7.83 -15.92
N PHE A 302 -3.99 8.36 -15.06
CA PHE A 302 -4.91 7.58 -14.22
C PHE A 302 -6.37 7.74 -14.63
N VAL A 303 -7.14 6.68 -14.40
CA VAL A 303 -8.59 6.71 -14.22
C VAL A 303 -8.89 5.97 -12.92
N ILE A 304 -9.53 6.66 -11.98
CA ILE A 304 -9.91 6.12 -10.67
C ILE A 304 -11.42 5.92 -10.65
N LEU A 305 -11.82 4.68 -10.46
CA LEU A 305 -13.21 4.28 -10.42
C LEU A 305 -13.58 3.95 -8.97
N ASP A 306 -14.51 4.70 -8.42
CA ASP A 306 -15.19 4.39 -7.16
C ASP A 306 -16.33 3.39 -7.44
N LEU A 307 -16.29 2.23 -6.81
CA LEU A 307 -17.19 1.10 -7.06
C LEU A 307 -18.39 1.09 -6.11
N ASP A 308 -18.49 2.07 -5.21
CA ASP A 308 -19.42 2.02 -4.11
C ASP A 308 -20.87 1.74 -4.58
N THR A 309 -21.43 0.76 -3.88
CA THR A 309 -22.42 -0.20 -4.37
C THR A 309 -23.85 0.36 -4.49
N PRO A 310 -24.82 -0.38 -5.07
CA PRO A 310 -26.22 0.03 -5.09
C PRO A 310 -26.89 0.26 -3.72
N THR A 311 -26.28 -0.18 -2.60
CA THR A 311 -26.80 0.03 -1.23
C THR A 311 -26.13 1.18 -0.48
N ALA A 312 -25.05 1.74 -1.02
CA ALA A 312 -24.36 2.93 -0.54
C ALA A 312 -23.78 3.60 -1.80
N PRO A 313 -24.49 4.58 -2.41
CA PRO A 313 -24.08 5.14 -3.69
C PRO A 313 -22.67 5.70 -3.59
N ALA A 314 -21.88 5.54 -4.66
CA ALA A 314 -20.62 6.24 -4.89
C ALA A 314 -20.64 7.63 -4.25
N ASP A 315 -19.88 7.77 -3.16
CA ASP A 315 -19.81 9.00 -2.36
C ASP A 315 -18.86 10.02 -3.00
N ALA A 316 -18.26 9.63 -4.14
CA ALA A 316 -17.28 10.37 -4.91
C ALA A 316 -15.95 10.57 -4.16
N ASP A 317 -15.64 9.70 -3.20
CA ASP A 317 -14.45 9.76 -2.36
C ASP A 317 -13.53 8.55 -2.65
N GLU A 318 -12.37 8.79 -3.29
CA GLU A 318 -11.43 7.69 -3.60
C GLU A 318 -10.71 7.09 -2.37
N HIS A 319 -11.01 7.60 -1.17
CA HIS A 319 -10.42 7.18 0.10
C HIS A 319 -11.34 6.28 0.92
N THR A 320 -12.57 6.03 0.48
CA THR A 320 -13.56 5.15 1.12
C THR A 320 -13.85 3.95 0.22
N GLY A 321 -14.48 2.92 0.78
CA GLY A 321 -15.11 1.88 -0.01
C GLY A 321 -14.14 1.12 -0.91
N TRP A 322 -14.66 0.55 -2.01
CA TRP A 322 -13.84 -0.13 -3.02
C TRP A 322 -13.48 0.82 -4.16
N VAL A 323 -12.19 0.88 -4.51
CA VAL A 323 -11.71 1.70 -5.62
C VAL A 323 -10.85 0.86 -6.56
N LEU A 324 -11.08 0.99 -7.86
CA LEU A 324 -10.18 0.49 -8.90
C LEU A 324 -9.32 1.61 -9.44
N VAL A 325 -8.05 1.29 -9.64
CA VAL A 325 -7.03 2.19 -10.16
C VAL A 325 -6.60 1.65 -11.52
N TYR A 326 -6.93 2.40 -12.56
CA TYR A 326 -6.43 2.18 -13.92
C TYR A 326 -5.29 3.16 -14.15
N GLN A 327 -4.11 2.66 -14.49
CA GLN A 327 -2.94 3.49 -14.78
C GLN A 327 -2.43 3.21 -16.19
N HIS A 328 -1.60 4.13 -16.67
CA HIS A 328 -1.08 4.16 -18.02
C HIS A 328 -2.17 4.39 -19.06
N ILE A 329 -3.11 5.30 -18.78
CA ILE A 329 -4.16 5.71 -19.72
C ILE A 329 -3.77 7.05 -20.34
N ASP A 330 -3.62 7.09 -21.66
CA ASP A 330 -3.32 8.33 -22.40
C ASP A 330 -4.37 9.42 -22.16
N ASP A 331 -4.01 10.69 -22.38
CA ASP A 331 -4.97 11.80 -22.29
C ASP A 331 -5.99 11.77 -23.44
N TRP A 332 -5.64 11.19 -24.58
CA TRP A 332 -6.51 11.06 -25.73
C TRP A 332 -7.69 10.12 -25.45
N GLU A 333 -8.90 10.65 -25.59
CA GLU A 333 -10.18 9.97 -25.34
C GLU A 333 -10.32 9.34 -23.94
N ARG A 334 -9.55 9.83 -22.95
CA ARG A 334 -9.73 9.43 -21.56
C ARG A 334 -11.07 9.93 -21.03
N ILE A 335 -11.79 9.06 -20.36
CA ILE A 335 -13.08 9.37 -19.75
C ILE A 335 -12.92 10.50 -18.70
N PRO A 336 -13.80 11.50 -18.66
CA PRO A 336 -13.69 12.57 -17.67
C PRO A 336 -14.17 12.12 -16.28
N ALA A 337 -13.62 12.73 -15.23
CA ALA A 337 -14.15 12.60 -13.87
C ALA A 337 -15.60 13.12 -13.77
N GLY A 338 -16.38 12.55 -12.85
CA GLY A 338 -17.81 12.77 -12.71
C GLY A 338 -18.68 11.88 -13.60
N THR A 339 -18.08 10.97 -14.39
CA THR A 339 -18.84 10.08 -15.28
C THR A 339 -19.22 8.79 -14.56
N HIS A 340 -20.52 8.47 -14.54
CA HIS A 340 -20.99 7.16 -14.12
C HIS A 340 -20.79 6.14 -15.25
N VAL A 341 -20.29 4.96 -14.89
CA VAL A 341 -20.02 3.87 -15.83
C VAL A 341 -20.66 2.57 -15.36
N VAL A 342 -20.95 1.71 -16.31
CA VAL A 342 -21.21 0.29 -16.09
C VAL A 342 -20.04 -0.55 -16.60
N ALA A 343 -19.95 -1.80 -16.15
CA ALA A 343 -18.89 -2.69 -16.61
C ALA A 343 -18.92 -2.85 -18.15
N GLY A 344 -17.76 -2.70 -18.78
CA GLY A 344 -17.58 -2.69 -20.25
C GLY A 344 -17.54 -1.30 -20.89
N ASP A 345 -17.92 -0.23 -20.16
CA ASP A 345 -17.80 1.14 -20.67
C ASP A 345 -16.33 1.51 -20.90
N ARG A 346 -16.08 2.31 -21.93
CA ARG A 346 -14.75 2.75 -22.36
C ARG A 346 -14.17 3.79 -21.40
N LEU A 347 -12.98 3.52 -20.85
CA LEU A 347 -12.30 4.42 -19.92
C LEU A 347 -11.17 5.23 -20.57
N GLY A 348 -10.55 4.69 -21.62
CA GLY A 348 -9.48 5.35 -22.37
C GLY A 348 -8.52 4.35 -22.99
N HIS A 349 -7.41 4.85 -23.52
CA HIS A 349 -6.43 4.08 -24.27
C HIS A 349 -5.16 3.80 -23.44
N PRO A 350 -4.77 2.52 -23.24
CA PRO A 350 -3.48 2.19 -22.65
C PRO A 350 -2.30 2.84 -23.39
N SER A 351 -1.30 3.29 -22.63
CA SER A 351 -0.11 4.01 -23.08
C SER A 351 1.05 3.81 -22.08
N CYS A 352 1.91 4.82 -21.91
CA CYS A 352 2.96 4.86 -20.89
C CYS A 352 2.82 6.07 -19.96
N ALA A 353 1.66 6.75 -19.99
CA ALA A 353 1.41 7.94 -19.19
C ALA A 353 1.38 7.63 -17.68
N GLY A 354 1.56 8.66 -16.85
CA GLY A 354 1.26 8.57 -15.41
C GLY A 354 2.24 7.80 -14.55
N GLY A 355 3.51 7.74 -14.93
CA GLY A 355 4.56 7.16 -14.10
C GLY A 355 5.64 6.47 -14.91
N PHE A 356 6.44 5.66 -14.22
CA PHE A 356 7.42 4.81 -14.88
C PHE A 356 6.71 3.65 -15.61
N SER A 357 7.08 3.44 -16.87
CA SER A 357 6.57 2.31 -17.66
C SER A 357 7.64 1.87 -18.65
N THR A 358 7.77 0.56 -18.84
CA THR A 358 8.70 -0.04 -19.82
C THR A 358 8.06 -0.27 -21.18
N GLY A 359 6.75 0.01 -21.33
CA GLY A 359 6.01 -0.12 -22.58
C GLY A 359 4.49 -0.03 -22.39
N THR A 360 3.73 -0.01 -23.48
CA THR A 360 2.27 0.14 -23.41
C THR A 360 1.59 -1.04 -22.74
N HIS A 361 0.93 -0.78 -21.62
CA HIS A 361 0.09 -1.75 -20.91
C HIS A 361 -0.98 -1.03 -20.09
N LEU A 362 -1.97 -1.79 -19.63
CA LEU A 362 -2.90 -1.40 -18.59
C LEU A 362 -2.40 -1.98 -17.26
N HIS A 363 -2.11 -1.10 -16.31
CA HIS A 363 -1.91 -1.45 -14.91
C HIS A 363 -3.24 -1.31 -14.17
N LEU A 364 -3.77 -2.42 -13.65
CA LEU A 364 -5.04 -2.46 -12.90
C LEU A 364 -4.76 -2.85 -11.45
N ALA A 365 -5.09 -1.95 -10.53
CA ALA A 365 -4.96 -2.18 -9.10
C ALA A 365 -6.27 -1.92 -8.34
N ARG A 366 -6.32 -2.36 -7.08
CA ARG A 366 -7.50 -2.21 -6.21
C ARG A 366 -7.14 -1.70 -4.81
N ARG A 367 -7.98 -0.81 -4.29
CA ARG A 367 -7.90 -0.25 -2.93
C ARG A 367 -9.20 -0.48 -2.17
N TYR A 368 -9.11 -0.55 -0.86
CA TYR A 368 -10.25 -0.43 0.04
C TYR A 368 -9.96 0.56 1.17
N ASN A 369 -10.80 1.58 1.36
CA ASN A 369 -10.54 2.66 2.33
C ASN A 369 -9.13 3.28 2.19
N GLY A 370 -8.68 3.47 0.96
CA GLY A 370 -7.32 3.93 0.63
C GLY A 370 -6.23 2.86 0.75
N GLU A 371 -6.48 1.72 1.39
CA GLU A 371 -5.46 0.68 1.54
C GLU A 371 -5.33 -0.17 0.27
N TRP A 372 -4.10 -0.36 -0.23
CA TRP A 372 -3.84 -1.25 -1.36
C TRP A 372 -4.13 -2.71 -0.97
N ILE A 373 -5.05 -3.37 -1.67
CA ILE A 373 -5.50 -4.73 -1.33
C ILE A 373 -4.79 -5.75 -2.24
N PRO A 374 -3.86 -6.56 -1.70
CA PRO A 374 -3.07 -7.46 -2.52
C PRO A 374 -3.93 -8.53 -3.19
N ALA A 375 -3.47 -9.10 -4.31
CA ALA A 375 -4.20 -10.17 -4.99
C ALA A 375 -4.37 -11.43 -4.11
N GLN A 376 -3.33 -11.73 -3.34
CA GLN A 376 -3.24 -12.84 -2.42
C GLN A 376 -2.14 -12.54 -1.38
N CYS A 377 -2.22 -13.19 -0.23
CA CYS A 377 -1.29 -13.01 0.86
C CYS A 377 -0.81 -14.35 1.42
N HIS A 378 0.51 -14.58 1.38
CA HIS A 378 1.13 -15.83 1.82
C HIS A 378 1.60 -15.81 3.28
N ALA A 379 1.90 -14.62 3.79
CA ALA A 379 2.47 -14.40 5.12
C ALA A 379 1.81 -13.19 5.81
N CYS A 380 0.48 -13.13 5.73
CA CYS A 380 -0.31 -12.10 6.42
C CYS A 380 -0.10 -12.16 7.92
N LEU A 381 -0.18 -11.00 8.58
CA LEU A 381 -0.31 -10.98 10.04
C LEU A 381 -1.50 -11.83 10.51
N PRO A 382 -1.41 -12.42 11.72
CA PRO A 382 -2.54 -13.13 12.30
C PRO A 382 -3.82 -12.28 12.32
N GLY A 383 -4.93 -12.85 11.84
CA GLY A 383 -6.22 -12.17 11.77
C GLY A 383 -6.42 -11.28 10.54
N VAL A 384 -5.38 -11.02 9.74
CA VAL A 384 -5.51 -10.33 8.46
C VAL A 384 -6.00 -11.32 7.40
N THR A 385 -7.04 -10.93 6.66
CA THR A 385 -7.59 -11.70 5.54
C THR A 385 -7.63 -10.84 4.30
N VAL A 386 -7.36 -11.44 3.15
CA VAL A 386 -7.32 -10.75 1.86
C VAL A 386 -8.35 -11.39 0.93
N PRO A 387 -9.31 -10.62 0.39
CA PRO A 387 -10.25 -11.15 -0.59
C PRO A 387 -9.52 -11.59 -1.84
N LEU A 388 -9.98 -12.66 -2.48
CA LEU A 388 -9.45 -13.09 -3.79
C LEU A 388 -9.57 -11.95 -4.81
N PHE A 389 -8.59 -11.82 -5.71
CA PHE A 389 -8.71 -10.94 -6.88
C PHE A 389 -9.33 -11.72 -8.03
N VAL A 390 -10.61 -11.42 -8.30
CA VAL A 390 -11.41 -12.13 -9.29
C VAL A 390 -11.84 -11.16 -10.39
N LEU A 391 -11.56 -11.51 -11.65
CA LEU A 391 -11.97 -10.79 -12.86
C LEU A 391 -12.76 -11.74 -13.76
N GLY A 392 -14.09 -11.62 -13.77
CA GLY A 392 -14.96 -12.59 -14.40
C GLY A 392 -14.83 -13.96 -13.73
N GLU A 393 -14.40 -14.96 -14.51
CA GLU A 393 -14.14 -16.32 -14.01
C GLU A 393 -12.69 -16.53 -13.57
N TRP A 394 -11.81 -15.55 -13.82
CA TRP A 394 -10.40 -15.66 -13.52
C TRP A 394 -10.08 -15.22 -12.10
N THR A 395 -9.45 -16.09 -11.33
CA THR A 395 -8.84 -15.77 -10.03
C THR A 395 -7.35 -15.57 -10.21
N VAL A 396 -6.85 -14.38 -9.86
CA VAL A 396 -5.42 -14.07 -9.86
C VAL A 396 -4.73 -14.81 -8.73
N CYS A 397 -3.55 -15.37 -9.00
CA CYS A 397 -2.67 -16.00 -8.01
C CYS A 397 -1.31 -15.30 -8.00
N SER A 398 -0.72 -15.15 -6.81
CA SER A 398 0.66 -14.67 -6.66
C SER A 398 1.61 -15.83 -6.37
N PHE A 399 2.88 -15.68 -6.72
CA PHE A 399 3.93 -16.56 -6.23
C PHE A 399 4.62 -15.92 -5.01
N PRO A 400 4.97 -16.69 -3.96
CA PRO A 400 5.65 -16.14 -2.79
C PRO A 400 6.94 -15.41 -3.19
N ASP A 401 7.11 -14.20 -2.67
CA ASP A 401 8.33 -13.37 -2.79
C ASP A 401 8.78 -13.07 -4.24
N GLN A 402 7.87 -13.18 -5.21
CA GLN A 402 8.15 -12.94 -6.63
C GLN A 402 7.17 -11.91 -7.23
N PRO A 403 7.43 -10.60 -7.05
CA PRO A 403 6.60 -9.57 -7.68
C PRO A 403 6.63 -9.71 -9.19
N TYR A 404 5.52 -9.35 -9.85
CA TYR A 404 5.27 -9.52 -11.30
C TYR A 404 5.17 -10.97 -11.78
N GLN A 405 5.47 -11.96 -10.93
CA GLN A 405 5.26 -13.36 -11.24
C GLN A 405 3.95 -13.84 -10.62
N GLY A 406 3.21 -14.66 -11.38
CA GLY A 406 1.95 -15.20 -10.90
C GLY A 406 1.13 -15.79 -12.03
N CYS A 407 -0.12 -16.08 -11.71
CA CYS A 407 -1.03 -16.74 -12.62
C CYS A 407 -2.45 -16.15 -12.56
N MET A 408 -3.28 -16.53 -13.52
CA MET A 408 -4.72 -16.43 -13.43
C MET A 408 -5.30 -17.81 -13.66
N THR A 409 -6.27 -18.21 -12.84
CA THR A 409 -6.89 -19.53 -12.93
C THR A 409 -8.40 -19.44 -13.04
N ARG A 410 -9.01 -20.38 -13.79
CA ARG A 410 -10.45 -20.57 -13.87
C ARG A 410 -10.78 -22.06 -13.99
N PRO A 411 -12.02 -22.49 -13.75
CA PRO A 411 -12.42 -23.87 -14.00
C PRO A 411 -12.24 -24.29 -15.47
N GLY A 412 -11.86 -25.55 -15.69
CA GLY A 412 -11.77 -26.15 -17.03
C GLY A 412 -10.33 -26.38 -17.54
N PRO A 413 -10.17 -27.07 -18.69
CA PRO A 413 -8.86 -27.48 -19.22
C PRO A 413 -8.03 -26.31 -19.77
N ASP A 414 -8.67 -25.21 -20.19
CA ASP A 414 -8.02 -23.95 -20.58
C ASP A 414 -8.04 -22.94 -19.42
N GLY A 415 -7.85 -23.47 -18.22
CA GLY A 415 -8.09 -22.79 -16.95
C GLY A 415 -6.86 -22.12 -16.33
N TYR A 416 -5.74 -22.01 -17.04
CA TYR A 416 -4.50 -21.49 -16.49
C TYR A 416 -3.85 -20.47 -17.42
N ARG A 417 -3.43 -19.35 -16.84
CA ARG A 417 -2.58 -18.35 -17.48
C ARG A 417 -1.44 -17.98 -16.56
N GLN A 418 -0.26 -17.75 -17.10
CA GLN A 418 0.91 -17.30 -16.34
C GLN A 418 1.34 -15.93 -16.84
N ALA A 419 1.70 -15.07 -15.90
CA ALA A 419 2.26 -13.77 -16.24
C ALA A 419 3.61 -13.94 -16.93
N GLU A 420 3.76 -13.31 -18.09
CA GLU A 420 5.00 -13.28 -18.86
C GLU A 420 5.00 -12.03 -19.74
N GLN A 421 6.11 -11.31 -19.75
CA GLN A 421 6.22 -10.03 -20.47
C GLN A 421 6.17 -10.21 -21.99
N THR A 422 6.56 -11.39 -22.49
CA THR A 422 6.67 -11.62 -23.94
C THR A 422 5.32 -12.00 -24.57
N ARG A 423 5.06 -11.52 -25.79
CA ARG A 423 3.80 -11.78 -26.51
C ARG A 423 3.75 -13.17 -27.18
N ASP A 424 4.89 -13.82 -27.36
CA ASP A 424 5.02 -15.12 -28.00
C ASP A 424 4.74 -16.29 -27.04
N TYR A 425 4.67 -16.03 -25.74
CA TYR A 425 4.30 -17.03 -24.75
C TYR A 425 2.80 -17.37 -24.85
N PRO A 426 2.40 -18.63 -25.14
CA PRO A 426 0.99 -18.94 -25.38
C PRO A 426 0.14 -18.91 -24.10
N LEU A 427 0.73 -19.11 -22.93
CA LEU A 427 0.00 -19.22 -21.65
C LEU A 427 -0.27 -17.87 -20.98
N ASN A 428 0.05 -16.72 -21.59
CA ASN A 428 -0.35 -15.41 -21.05
C ASN A 428 -1.53 -14.77 -21.82
N ARG A 429 -2.11 -15.45 -22.81
CA ARG A 429 -3.15 -14.88 -23.67
C ARG A 429 -4.53 -14.94 -23.03
N ILE A 430 -5.10 -13.80 -22.69
CA ILE A 430 -6.38 -13.72 -21.97
C ILE A 430 -7.48 -13.21 -22.89
N ARG A 431 -8.62 -13.90 -22.83
CA ARG A 431 -9.87 -13.56 -23.50
C ARG A 431 -11.00 -13.74 -22.52
N TRP A 432 -12.11 -13.08 -22.81
CA TRP A 432 -13.37 -13.41 -22.17
C TRP A 432 -13.83 -14.81 -22.58
N THR A 433 -14.51 -15.49 -21.68
CA THR A 433 -15.31 -16.67 -22.00
C THR A 433 -16.71 -16.22 -22.41
N GLU A 434 -17.25 -16.85 -23.45
CA GLU A 434 -18.66 -16.68 -23.86
C GLU A 434 -19.63 -17.23 -22.80
#